data_AF-A0A943TGL5-F1
#
_entry.id   AF-A0A943TGL5-F1
#
_cell.length_a   1.000
_cell.length_b   1.000
_cell.length_c   1.000
_cell.angle_alpha   90.00
_cell.angle_beta   90.00
_cell.angle_gamma   90.00
#
_symmetry.space_group_name_H-M   'P 1'
#
loop_
_entity.id
_entity.type
_entity.pdbx_description
1 polymer ?
#
loop_
_entity_poly.entity_id
_entity_poly.type
_entity_poly.pdbx_seq_one_letter_code
_entity_poly.pdbx_strand_id
1 'polypeptide(L)'
;MDILKATCAFLIVCIHVPFPGVIGKYFTALTRIAVPVFFMITGYFYFDVEEKNGETRQIKKIFKLVLEANVLYLLWDSFYAVLSRNMSFLLDTFTIENVLKFIAFNESPLKGHLWYLGAILYVLIIMHIFDKLKIEKCLVFAAPFLLMGDLILGKYSVLLLGREFPYILVRNFLFVGIPYFCIGRLIRNGFGQKVKKKVLTIFLIVFSATSLLERFALVSLNVNSARDHYISTTLLAITVFLFTLQCHGSNKTLALIGRKYSTWLYILHPIFITCIGMVAHKVGVYGIYKFIAPIVVYITTLIFLMIVDKIKMAAVIDR
;
A
#
# COMPACT_ATOMS: atom_id res chain seq x y z
N MET A 1 -12.56 -8.71 7.11
CA MET A 1 -11.19 -8.25 6.84
C MET A 1 -10.61 -8.74 5.52
N ASP A 2 -10.72 -10.03 5.16
CA ASP A 2 -10.13 -10.49 3.88
C ASP A 2 -10.76 -9.82 2.65
N ILE A 3 -12.08 -9.63 2.63
CA ILE A 3 -12.75 -8.85 1.57
C ILE A 3 -12.13 -7.45 1.43
N LEU A 4 -11.84 -6.77 2.54
CA LEU A 4 -11.20 -5.46 2.53
C LEU A 4 -9.78 -5.54 1.95
N LYS A 5 -8.99 -6.59 2.25
CA LYS A 5 -7.69 -6.80 1.59
C LYS A 5 -7.82 -6.94 0.08
N ALA A 6 -8.84 -7.66 -0.41
CA ALA A 6 -9.07 -7.81 -1.84
C ALA A 6 -9.44 -6.48 -2.49
N THR A 7 -10.31 -5.69 -1.84
CA THR A 7 -10.66 -4.34 -2.27
C THR A 7 -9.43 -3.44 -2.29
N CYS A 8 -8.66 -3.39 -1.20
CA CYS A 8 -7.43 -2.58 -1.13
C CYS A 8 -6.40 -3.00 -2.18
N ALA A 9 -6.26 -4.30 -2.48
CA ALA A 9 -5.38 -4.77 -3.55
C ALA A 9 -5.81 -4.22 -4.92
N PHE A 10 -7.11 -4.14 -5.19
CA PHE A 10 -7.63 -3.48 -6.39
C PHE A 10 -7.37 -1.96 -6.37
N LEU A 11 -7.63 -1.29 -5.24
CA LEU A 11 -7.37 0.14 -5.10
C LEU A 11 -5.89 0.48 -5.34
N ILE A 12 -4.95 -0.37 -4.90
CA ILE A 12 -3.52 -0.22 -5.22
C ILE A 12 -3.27 -0.25 -6.73
N VAL A 13 -3.89 -1.16 -7.47
CA VAL A 13 -3.75 -1.21 -8.94
C VAL A 13 -4.26 0.10 -9.54
N CYS A 14 -5.40 0.60 -9.06
CA CYS A 14 -5.95 1.90 -9.49
C CYS A 14 -5.03 3.09 -9.18
N ILE A 15 -4.16 3.01 -8.16
CA ILE A 15 -3.17 4.05 -7.87
C ILE A 15 -2.01 4.00 -8.87
N HIS A 16 -1.56 2.80 -9.26
CA HIS A 16 -0.40 2.62 -10.13
C HIS A 16 -0.72 2.73 -11.62
N VAL A 17 -1.95 2.41 -12.02
CA VAL A 17 -2.47 2.63 -13.37
C VAL A 17 -3.79 3.40 -13.27
N PRO A 18 -3.75 4.71 -12.97
CA PRO A 18 -4.94 5.50 -12.72
C PRO A 18 -5.78 5.67 -13.98
N PHE A 19 -7.09 5.78 -13.79
CA PHE A 19 -7.98 6.23 -14.86
C PHE A 19 -7.51 7.59 -15.40
N PRO A 20 -7.71 7.87 -16.71
CA PRO A 20 -7.23 9.10 -17.31
C PRO A 20 -8.05 10.32 -16.86
N GLY A 21 -7.46 11.50 -17.02
CA GLY A 21 -8.14 12.79 -16.84
C GLY A 21 -8.36 13.18 -15.38
N VAL A 22 -9.12 14.27 -15.20
CA VAL A 22 -9.37 14.88 -13.88
C VAL A 22 -10.12 13.91 -12.97
N ILE A 23 -11.13 13.21 -13.50
CA ILE A 23 -11.91 12.21 -12.76
C ILE A 23 -11.00 11.15 -12.16
N GLY A 24 -10.05 10.62 -12.93
CA GLY A 24 -9.09 9.63 -12.44
C GLY A 24 -8.18 10.14 -11.33
N LYS A 25 -7.80 11.42 -11.36
CA LYS A 25 -7.02 12.04 -10.27
C LYS A 25 -7.84 12.15 -8.97
N TYR A 26 -9.13 12.45 -9.06
CA TYR A 26 -10.03 12.45 -7.89
C TYR A 26 -10.31 11.04 -7.38
N PHE A 27 -10.49 10.07 -8.28
CA PHE A 27 -10.60 8.67 -7.90
C PHE A 27 -9.33 8.18 -7.18
N THR A 28 -8.15 8.57 -7.69
CA THR A 28 -6.87 8.27 -7.05
C THR A 28 -6.83 8.79 -5.61
N ALA A 29 -7.29 10.03 -5.36
CA ALA A 29 -7.36 10.60 -4.01
C ALA A 29 -8.17 9.73 -3.02
N LEU A 30 -9.27 9.13 -3.48
CA LEU A 30 -10.08 8.21 -2.66
C LEU A 30 -9.40 6.84 -2.47
N THR A 31 -8.77 6.31 -3.52
CA THR A 31 -8.12 4.98 -3.48
C THR A 31 -6.91 4.92 -2.55
N ARG A 32 -6.29 6.06 -2.25
CA ARG A 32 -5.08 6.20 -1.42
C ARG A 32 -5.21 5.69 0.01
N ILE A 33 -6.43 5.36 0.46
CA ILE A 33 -6.66 4.66 1.74
C ILE A 33 -6.08 3.23 1.77
N ALA A 34 -5.75 2.64 0.63
CA ALA A 34 -5.36 1.23 0.53
C ALA A 34 -4.12 0.88 1.38
N VAL A 35 -3.06 1.69 1.30
CA VAL A 35 -1.83 1.46 2.08
C VAL A 35 -2.06 1.66 3.59
N PRO A 36 -2.67 2.78 4.05
CA PRO A 36 -3.11 2.93 5.43
C PRO A 36 -3.89 1.73 5.97
N VAL A 37 -4.86 1.22 5.19
CA VAL A 37 -5.67 0.07 5.58
C VAL A 37 -4.81 -1.19 5.71
N PHE A 38 -3.87 -1.46 4.81
CA PHE A 38 -2.98 -2.61 4.94
C PHE A 38 -2.10 -2.56 6.20
N PHE A 39 -1.59 -1.38 6.58
CA PHE A 39 -0.89 -1.21 7.86
C PHE A 39 -1.81 -1.43 9.05
N MET A 40 -3.00 -0.84 9.06
CA MET A 40 -4.00 -1.04 10.13
C MET A 40 -4.41 -2.51 10.26
N ILE A 41 -4.60 -3.22 9.15
CA ILE A 41 -4.91 -4.66 9.16
C ILE A 41 -3.78 -5.42 9.86
N THR A 42 -2.53 -5.10 9.54
CA THR A 42 -1.39 -5.80 10.13
C THR A 42 -1.28 -5.50 11.62
N GLY A 43 -1.44 -4.24 12.04
CA GLY A 43 -1.45 -3.86 13.46
C GLY A 43 -2.63 -4.45 14.24
N TYR A 44 -3.82 -4.55 13.63
CA TYR A 44 -5.00 -5.13 14.28
C TYR A 44 -4.82 -6.62 14.61
N PHE A 45 -4.25 -7.39 13.68
CA PHE A 45 -4.00 -8.83 13.87
C PHE A 45 -2.67 -9.14 14.56
N TYR A 46 -1.83 -8.13 14.84
CA TYR A 46 -0.54 -8.34 15.49
C TYR A 46 -0.70 -8.87 16.92
N PHE A 47 -1.75 -8.46 17.64
CA PHE A 47 -2.07 -9.00 18.96
C PHE A 47 -2.21 -10.54 18.96
N ASP A 48 -2.90 -11.09 17.96
CA ASP A 48 -3.08 -12.55 17.84
C ASP A 48 -1.75 -13.28 17.51
N VAL A 49 -0.78 -12.55 16.97
CA VAL A 49 0.57 -13.06 16.72
C VAL A 49 1.39 -13.05 18.00
N GLU A 50 1.30 -11.97 18.79
CA GLU A 50 1.94 -11.84 20.11
C GLU A 50 1.45 -12.94 21.08
N GLU A 51 0.14 -13.18 21.17
CA GLU A 51 -0.43 -14.24 22.02
C GLU A 51 0.11 -15.64 21.67
N LYS A 52 0.52 -15.83 20.41
CA LYS A 52 1.06 -17.11 19.91
C LYS A 52 2.59 -17.15 19.89
N ASN A 53 3.28 -16.14 20.43
CA ASN A 53 4.73 -15.97 20.32
C ASN A 53 5.24 -16.10 18.86
N GLY A 54 4.45 -15.59 17.91
CA GLY A 54 4.65 -15.75 16.47
C GLY A 54 5.39 -14.59 15.78
N GLU A 55 5.82 -13.56 16.51
CA GLU A 55 6.32 -12.29 15.98
C GLU A 55 7.59 -12.52 15.15
N THR A 56 8.57 -13.26 15.69
CA THR A 56 9.80 -13.61 14.98
C THR A 56 9.51 -14.41 13.71
N ARG A 57 8.50 -15.29 13.74
CA ARG A 57 8.07 -16.06 12.55
C ARG A 57 7.45 -15.14 11.51
N GLN A 58 6.63 -14.17 11.93
CA GLN A 58 6.04 -13.17 11.03
C GLN A 58 7.12 -12.28 10.40
N ILE A 59 8.08 -11.78 11.18
CA ILE A 59 9.22 -10.98 10.69
C ILE A 59 10.01 -11.79 9.66
N LYS A 60 10.38 -13.04 9.95
CA LYS A 60 11.09 -13.92 9.00
C LYS A 60 10.29 -14.13 7.71
N LYS A 61 8.98 -14.31 7.81
CA LYS A 61 8.10 -14.46 6.64
C LYS A 61 8.09 -13.20 5.77
N ILE A 62 7.95 -12.02 6.38
CA ILE A 62 7.96 -10.75 5.64
C ILE A 62 9.35 -10.46 5.08
N PHE A 63 10.42 -10.73 5.82
CA PHE A 63 11.80 -10.61 5.34
C PHE A 63 12.04 -11.47 4.09
N LYS A 64 11.63 -12.75 4.12
CA LYS A 64 11.70 -13.63 2.96
C LYS A 64 10.94 -13.05 1.76
N LEU A 65 9.74 -12.51 2.00
CA LEU A 65 8.92 -11.90 0.96
C LEU A 65 9.59 -10.64 0.36
N VAL A 66 10.22 -9.81 1.17
CA VAL A 66 11.00 -8.64 0.72
C VAL A 66 12.13 -9.10 -0.20
N LEU A 67 12.87 -10.14 0.20
CA LEU A 67 13.94 -10.70 -0.64
C LEU A 67 13.40 -11.28 -1.95
N GLU A 68 12.36 -12.12 -1.89
CA GLU A 68 11.73 -12.71 -3.07
C GLU A 68 11.22 -11.64 -4.05
N ALA A 69 10.58 -10.58 -3.56
CA ALA A 69 10.08 -9.48 -4.38
C ALA A 69 11.21 -8.67 -5.02
N ASN A 70 12.28 -8.34 -4.27
CA ASN A 70 13.42 -7.62 -4.82
C ASN A 70 14.18 -8.48 -5.85
N VAL A 71 14.40 -9.78 -5.58
CA VAL A 71 15.04 -10.68 -6.55
C VAL A 71 14.20 -10.78 -7.82
N LEU A 72 12.88 -10.93 -7.70
CA LEU A 72 11.98 -10.93 -8.86
C LEU A 72 12.15 -9.66 -9.70
N TYR A 73 12.18 -8.49 -9.06
CA TYR A 73 12.31 -7.22 -9.77
C TYR A 73 13.70 -6.98 -10.33
N LEU A 74 14.75 -7.48 -9.68
CA LEU A 74 16.10 -7.49 -10.24
C LEU A 74 16.13 -8.30 -11.54
N LEU A 75 15.54 -9.50 -11.54
CA LEU A 75 15.47 -10.34 -12.74
C LEU A 75 14.64 -9.68 -13.85
N TRP A 76 13.46 -9.17 -13.50
CA TRP A 76 12.58 -8.48 -14.44
C TRP A 76 13.23 -7.25 -15.06
N ASP A 77 13.83 -6.38 -14.24
CA ASP A 77 14.44 -5.14 -14.72
C ASP A 77 15.74 -5.42 -15.48
N SER A 78 16.50 -6.45 -15.12
CA SER A 78 17.65 -6.90 -15.92
C SER A 78 17.21 -7.39 -17.30
N PHE A 79 16.14 -8.21 -17.36
CA PHE A 79 15.56 -8.65 -18.63
C PHE A 79 15.08 -7.46 -19.49
N TYR A 80 14.38 -6.51 -18.87
CA TYR A 80 13.90 -5.32 -19.55
C TYR A 80 15.04 -4.39 -20.01
N ALA A 81 16.11 -4.27 -19.21
CA ALA A 81 17.30 -3.49 -19.55
C ALA A 81 18.01 -4.07 -20.78
N VAL A 82 18.15 -5.40 -20.87
CA VAL A 82 18.70 -6.08 -22.06
C VAL A 82 17.84 -5.80 -23.28
N LEU A 83 16.51 -5.94 -23.16
CA LEU A 83 15.58 -5.68 -24.26
C LEU A 83 15.63 -4.21 -24.74
N SER A 84 15.78 -3.26 -23.81
CA SER A 84 15.85 -1.82 -24.07
C SER A 84 17.27 -1.30 -24.37
N ARG A 85 18.27 -2.19 -24.41
CA ARG A 85 19.70 -1.86 -24.61
C ARG A 85 20.26 -0.86 -23.58
N ASN A 86 19.70 -0.85 -22.36
CA ASN A 86 20.18 -0.01 -21.26
C ASN A 86 21.30 -0.71 -20.47
N MET A 87 22.55 -0.47 -20.88
CA MET A 87 23.73 -1.10 -20.25
C MET A 87 24.13 -0.48 -18.91
N SER A 88 23.64 0.72 -18.56
CA SER A 88 23.99 1.39 -17.28
C SER A 88 23.07 0.99 -16.12
N PHE A 89 22.00 0.23 -16.38
CA PHE A 89 20.98 -0.12 -15.39
C PHE A 89 21.54 -0.57 -14.03
N LEU A 90 22.49 -1.51 -14.01
CA LEU A 90 23.04 -2.02 -12.75
C LEU A 90 23.82 -0.96 -11.97
N LEU A 91 24.60 -0.13 -12.68
CA LEU A 91 25.39 0.95 -12.07
C LEU A 91 24.47 2.04 -11.49
N ASP A 92 23.42 2.40 -12.22
CA ASP A 92 22.45 3.42 -11.79
C ASP A 92 21.55 2.91 -10.65
N THR A 93 21.29 1.60 -10.60
CA THR A 93 20.45 0.97 -9.57
C THR A 93 21.19 0.85 -8.24
N PHE A 94 22.42 0.31 -8.25
CA PHE A 94 23.18 -0.02 -7.05
C PHE A 94 24.20 1.07 -6.66
N THR A 95 23.76 2.32 -6.61
CA THR A 95 24.56 3.42 -6.06
C THR A 95 24.51 3.41 -4.53
N ILE A 96 25.55 3.96 -3.89
CA ILE A 96 25.59 4.14 -2.42
C ILE A 96 24.36 4.96 -1.98
N GLU A 97 24.00 6.00 -2.72
CA GLU A 97 22.83 6.82 -2.43
C GLU A 97 21.53 6.00 -2.41
N ASN A 98 21.31 5.15 -3.42
CA ASN A 98 20.10 4.33 -3.49
C ASN A 98 20.06 3.27 -2.38
N VAL A 99 21.21 2.69 -2.03
CA VAL A 99 21.31 1.77 -0.89
C VAL A 99 20.98 2.49 0.42
N LEU A 100 21.51 3.70 0.62
CA LEU A 100 21.18 4.52 1.80
C LEU A 100 19.69 4.88 1.84
N LYS A 101 19.10 5.28 0.71
CA LYS A 101 17.66 5.56 0.60
C LYS A 101 16.81 4.33 0.91
N PHE A 102 17.23 3.14 0.47
CA PHE A 102 16.56 1.89 0.78
C PHE A 102 16.60 1.57 2.28
N ILE A 103 17.78 1.65 2.89
CA ILE A 103 17.96 1.34 4.30
C ILE A 103 17.27 2.37 5.20
N ALA A 104 17.38 3.67 4.89
CA ALA A 104 16.86 4.73 5.74
C ALA A 104 15.35 4.97 5.56
N PHE A 105 14.84 4.85 4.33
CA PHE A 105 13.48 5.28 3.98
C PHE A 105 12.62 4.20 3.31
N ASN A 106 13.13 2.97 3.17
CA ASN A 106 12.48 1.87 2.46
C ASN A 106 12.24 2.11 0.97
N GLU A 107 12.90 3.08 0.34
CA GLU A 107 12.78 3.28 -1.11
C GLU A 107 13.60 2.23 -1.85
N SER A 108 12.94 1.23 -2.41
CA SER A 108 13.62 0.15 -3.12
C SER A 108 14.33 0.69 -4.37
N PRO A 109 15.63 0.37 -4.58
CA PRO A 109 16.37 0.79 -5.77
C PRO A 109 15.80 0.20 -7.06
N LEU A 110 15.10 -0.94 -6.97
CA LEU A 110 14.52 -1.66 -8.11
C LEU A 110 13.18 -1.07 -8.52
N LYS A 111 12.20 -1.08 -7.61
CA LYS A 111 10.90 -0.44 -7.83
C LYS A 111 10.38 0.31 -6.60
N GLY A 112 10.04 1.57 -6.81
CA GLY A 112 9.48 2.42 -5.76
C GLY A 112 8.20 1.88 -5.11
N HIS A 113 7.34 1.16 -5.85
CA HIS A 113 6.11 0.61 -5.25
C HIS A 113 6.39 -0.37 -4.09
N LEU A 114 7.54 -1.07 -4.08
CA LEU A 114 7.93 -2.07 -3.07
C LEU A 114 8.18 -1.48 -1.67
N TRP A 115 8.19 -0.15 -1.54
CA TRP A 115 8.45 0.53 -0.27
C TRP A 115 7.57 0.04 0.87
N TYR A 116 6.32 -0.33 0.58
CA TYR A 116 5.39 -0.85 1.59
C TYR A 116 5.88 -2.16 2.24
N LEU A 117 6.49 -3.08 1.47
CA LEU A 117 7.02 -4.34 2.03
C LEU A 117 8.22 -4.09 2.95
N GLY A 118 9.12 -3.17 2.56
CA GLY A 118 10.22 -2.75 3.43
C GLY A 118 9.71 -2.04 4.69
N ALA A 119 8.73 -1.14 4.52
CA ALA A 119 8.15 -0.40 5.62
C ALA A 119 7.43 -1.30 6.63
N ILE A 120 6.65 -2.28 6.18
CA ILE A 120 5.99 -3.21 7.12
C ILE A 120 6.98 -4.12 7.84
N LEU A 121 8.09 -4.51 7.19
CA LEU A 121 9.17 -5.23 7.86
C LEU A 121 9.76 -4.39 9.00
N TYR A 122 10.07 -3.12 8.73
CA TYR A 122 10.64 -2.20 9.70
C TYR A 122 9.69 -1.97 10.87
N VAL A 123 8.41 -1.72 10.58
CA VAL A 123 7.38 -1.59 11.61
C VAL A 123 7.32 -2.83 12.50
N LEU A 124 7.30 -4.04 11.93
CA LEU A 124 7.24 -5.27 12.72
C LEU A 124 8.48 -5.44 13.61
N ILE A 125 9.68 -5.12 13.12
CA ILE A 125 10.92 -5.17 13.91
C ILE A 125 10.89 -4.15 15.05
N ILE A 126 10.53 -2.90 14.74
CA ILE A 126 10.47 -1.81 15.73
C ILE A 126 9.42 -2.12 16.80
N MET A 127 8.23 -2.54 16.39
CA MET A 127 7.18 -2.93 17.33
C MET A 127 7.64 -4.07 18.23
N HIS A 128 8.20 -5.14 17.67
CA HIS A 128 8.71 -6.26 18.45
C HIS A 128 9.77 -5.84 19.48
N ILE A 129 10.68 -4.93 19.13
CA ILE A 129 11.67 -4.38 20.06
C ILE A 129 10.97 -3.57 21.17
N PHE A 130 10.04 -2.69 20.82
CA PHE A 130 9.35 -1.83 21.79
C PHE A 130 8.44 -2.63 22.74
N ASP A 131 7.78 -3.69 22.25
CA ASP A 131 6.98 -4.59 23.06
C ASP A 131 7.89 -5.36 24.06
N LYS A 132 9.07 -5.84 23.62
CA LYS A 132 10.05 -6.48 24.52
C LYS A 132 10.58 -5.54 25.60
N LEU A 133 10.75 -4.26 25.26
CA LEU A 133 11.16 -3.21 26.18
C LEU A 133 9.99 -2.67 27.03
N LYS A 134 8.75 -3.10 26.78
CA LYS A 134 7.51 -2.64 27.46
C LYS A 134 7.27 -1.12 27.36
N ILE A 135 7.66 -0.53 26.23
CA ILE A 135 7.51 0.90 25.92
C ILE A 135 6.67 1.13 24.66
N GLU A 136 5.86 0.16 24.27
CA GLU A 136 4.99 0.22 23.09
C GLU A 136 4.01 1.41 23.12
N LYS A 137 3.62 1.84 24.32
CA LYS A 137 2.79 3.05 24.53
C LYS A 137 3.45 4.32 23.98
N CYS A 138 4.78 4.39 23.94
CA CYS A 138 5.50 5.53 23.35
C CYS A 138 5.23 5.64 21.85
N LEU A 139 5.15 4.52 21.12
CA LEU A 139 4.83 4.53 19.68
C LEU A 139 3.38 4.93 19.43
N VAL A 140 2.46 4.46 20.26
CA VAL A 140 1.05 4.86 20.21
C VAL A 140 0.90 6.35 20.49
N PHE A 141 1.63 6.90 21.46
CA PHE A 141 1.67 8.33 21.76
C PHE A 141 2.31 9.15 20.63
N ALA A 142 3.36 8.63 19.99
CA ALA A 142 4.05 9.29 18.88
C ALA A 142 3.22 9.29 17.58
N ALA A 143 2.34 8.31 17.37
CA ALA A 143 1.55 8.12 16.15
C ALA A 143 0.84 9.41 15.63
N PRO A 144 0.09 10.18 16.44
CA PRO A 144 -0.53 11.42 15.96
C PRO A 144 0.49 12.47 15.50
N PHE A 145 1.63 12.60 16.19
CA PHE A 145 2.69 13.55 15.81
C PHE A 145 3.38 13.13 14.51
N LEU A 146 3.60 11.83 14.33
CA LEU A 146 4.14 11.27 13.09
C LEU A 146 3.15 11.49 11.91
N LEU A 147 1.85 11.28 12.10
CA LEU A 147 0.86 11.60 11.06
C LEU A 147 0.84 13.09 10.73
N MET A 148 0.92 13.95 11.76
CA MET A 148 1.02 15.39 11.55
C MET A 148 2.28 15.76 10.77
N GLY A 149 3.40 15.07 11.03
CA GLY A 149 4.63 15.17 10.24
C GLY A 149 4.44 14.77 8.76
N ASP A 150 3.78 13.65 8.46
CA ASP A 150 3.46 13.23 7.07
C ASP A 150 2.64 14.29 6.33
N LEU A 151 1.70 14.93 7.04
CA LEU A 151 0.83 15.95 6.46
C LEU A 151 1.56 17.27 6.23
N ILE A 152 2.28 17.78 7.24
CA ILE A 152 3.00 19.06 7.19
C ILE A 152 4.16 19.02 6.20
N LEU A 153 5.00 17.98 6.28
CA LEU A 153 6.16 17.84 5.40
C LEU A 153 5.79 17.26 4.02
N GLY A 154 4.59 16.70 3.90
CA GLY A 154 4.11 16.06 2.69
C GLY A 154 3.04 16.87 1.96
N LYS A 155 1.77 16.53 2.18
CA LYS A 155 0.67 17.01 1.32
C LYS A 155 0.38 18.50 1.43
N TYR A 156 0.61 19.08 2.61
CA TYR A 156 0.35 20.48 2.91
C TYR A 156 1.64 21.29 2.98
N SER A 157 2.77 20.75 2.53
CA SER A 157 4.07 21.40 2.67
C SER A 157 4.15 22.73 1.92
N VAL A 158 3.58 22.80 0.71
CA VAL A 158 3.58 24.04 -0.06
C VAL A 158 2.65 25.07 0.59
N LEU A 159 1.49 24.64 1.09
CA LEU A 159 0.53 25.50 1.78
C LEU A 159 1.10 26.07 3.10
N LEU A 160 1.80 25.26 3.89
CA LEU A 160 2.23 25.62 5.25
C LEU A 160 3.66 26.14 5.31
N LEU A 161 4.55 25.66 4.45
CA LEU A 161 5.99 25.92 4.48
C LEU A 161 6.51 26.56 3.20
N GLY A 162 5.65 26.84 2.22
CA GLY A 162 6.02 27.51 0.97
C GLY A 162 6.92 26.69 0.05
N ARG A 163 7.14 25.39 0.33
CA ARG A 163 7.98 24.52 -0.51
C ARG A 163 7.52 23.07 -0.54
N GLU A 164 7.88 22.38 -1.62
CA GLU A 164 7.70 20.93 -1.74
C GLU A 164 8.95 20.19 -1.22
N PHE A 165 8.73 19.12 -0.47
CA PHE A 165 9.80 18.23 0.00
C PHE A 165 9.80 16.92 -0.78
N PRO A 166 10.97 16.25 -0.91
CA PRO A 166 11.05 14.93 -1.50
C PRO A 166 10.11 13.95 -0.78
N TYR A 167 9.24 13.26 -1.54
CA TYR A 167 8.22 12.38 -0.97
C TYR A 167 8.82 11.28 -0.07
N ILE A 168 10.06 10.86 -0.32
CA ILE A 168 10.76 9.80 0.41
C ILE A 168 10.95 10.12 1.90
N LEU A 169 11.02 11.40 2.25
CA LEU A 169 11.20 11.85 3.64
C LEU A 169 10.02 11.49 4.53
N VAL A 170 8.83 11.37 3.94
CA VAL A 170 7.57 11.06 4.63
C VAL A 170 6.94 9.74 4.17
N ARG A 171 7.29 9.23 2.99
CA ARG A 171 6.81 7.92 2.48
C ARG A 171 7.66 6.77 2.98
N ASN A 172 7.59 6.48 4.27
CA ASN A 172 8.43 5.45 4.89
C ASN A 172 7.74 4.79 6.09
N PHE A 173 8.43 3.83 6.71
CA PHE A 173 7.98 3.16 7.92
C PHE A 173 7.64 4.12 9.07
N LEU A 174 8.35 5.25 9.20
CA LEU A 174 8.24 6.13 10.35
C LEU A 174 6.97 6.98 10.31
N PHE A 175 6.73 7.69 9.21
CA PHE A 175 5.61 8.63 9.10
C PHE A 175 4.31 7.98 8.63
N VAL A 176 4.38 6.84 7.93
CA VAL A 176 3.20 6.10 7.46
C VAL A 176 3.04 4.77 8.16
N GLY A 177 4.10 3.97 8.23
CA GLY A 177 4.02 2.60 8.73
C GLY A 177 3.61 2.50 10.20
N ILE A 178 4.38 3.12 11.10
CA ILE A 178 4.18 3.08 12.55
C ILE A 178 2.80 3.63 12.92
N PRO A 179 2.36 4.80 12.44
CA PRO A 179 1.10 5.37 12.91
C PRO A 179 -0.11 4.56 12.48
N TYR A 180 -0.19 4.13 11.21
CA TYR A 180 -1.31 3.31 10.76
C TYR A 180 -1.30 1.92 11.39
N PHE A 181 -0.13 1.34 11.67
CA PHE A 181 -0.05 0.10 12.45
C PHE A 181 -0.56 0.29 13.88
N CYS A 182 -0.14 1.38 14.56
CA CYS A 182 -0.61 1.71 15.91
C CYS A 182 -2.12 1.95 15.95
N ILE A 183 -2.69 2.63 14.95
CA ILE A 183 -4.15 2.78 14.80
C ILE A 183 -4.83 1.41 14.71
N GLY A 184 -4.25 0.45 13.97
CA GLY A 184 -4.72 -0.93 13.93
C GLY A 184 -4.79 -1.59 15.30
N ARG A 185 -3.73 -1.46 16.12
CA ARG A 185 -3.70 -1.96 17.51
C ARG A 185 -4.73 -1.25 18.39
N LEU A 186 -4.85 0.07 18.28
CA LEU A 186 -5.86 0.85 19.02
C LEU A 186 -7.28 0.36 18.70
N ILE A 187 -7.58 0.13 17.43
CA ILE A 187 -8.87 -0.43 17.00
C ILE A 187 -9.06 -1.81 17.62
N ARG A 188 -8.06 -2.69 17.62
CA ARG A 188 -8.13 -4.00 18.30
C ARG A 188 -8.47 -3.87 19.78
N ASN A 189 -7.92 -2.86 20.45
CA ASN A 189 -8.18 -2.53 21.85
C ASN A 189 -9.50 -1.77 22.10
N GLY A 190 -10.39 -1.71 21.11
CA GLY A 190 -11.74 -1.17 21.25
C GLY A 190 -11.94 0.27 20.76
N PHE A 191 -10.90 0.94 20.24
CA PHE A 191 -11.05 2.27 19.66
C PHE A 191 -12.07 2.25 18.51
N GLY A 192 -13.09 3.10 18.59
CA GLY A 192 -14.11 3.26 17.56
C GLY A 192 -15.10 2.09 17.38
N GLN A 193 -14.91 0.95 18.05
CA GLN A 193 -15.76 -0.24 17.84
C GLN A 193 -17.22 -0.04 18.30
N LYS A 194 -17.45 0.85 19.27
CA LYS A 194 -18.80 1.19 19.79
C LYS A 194 -19.60 2.12 18.87
N VAL A 195 -18.98 2.70 17.83
CA VAL A 195 -19.66 3.63 16.92
C VAL A 195 -20.67 2.87 16.06
N LYS A 196 -21.94 3.28 16.02
CA LYS A 196 -22.98 2.56 15.27
C LYS A 196 -22.72 2.57 13.75
N LYS A 197 -23.07 1.48 13.06
CA LYS A 197 -22.94 1.35 11.60
C LYS A 197 -23.51 2.52 10.80
N LYS A 198 -24.68 3.04 11.20
CA LYS A 198 -25.31 4.21 10.55
C LYS A 198 -24.41 5.46 10.60
N VAL A 199 -23.73 5.68 11.73
CA VAL A 199 -22.79 6.80 11.91
C VAL A 199 -21.54 6.58 11.07
N LEU A 200 -21.02 5.35 11.04
CA LEU A 200 -19.90 5.01 10.15
C LEU A 200 -20.24 5.23 8.67
N THR A 201 -21.47 4.92 8.23
CA THR A 201 -21.91 5.23 6.87
C THR A 201 -21.88 6.74 6.58
N ILE A 202 -22.32 7.57 7.53
CA ILE A 202 -22.25 9.03 7.39
C ILE A 202 -20.79 9.47 7.29
N PHE A 203 -19.92 8.97 8.17
CA PHE A 203 -18.48 9.26 8.11
C PHE A 203 -17.81 8.82 6.81
N LEU A 204 -18.24 7.71 6.20
CA LEU A 204 -17.74 7.31 4.87
C LEU A 204 -18.07 8.36 3.81
N ILE A 205 -19.31 8.85 3.81
CA ILE A 205 -19.76 9.88 2.86
C ILE A 205 -19.01 11.19 3.12
N VAL A 206 -18.97 11.62 4.39
CA VAL A 206 -18.30 12.86 4.81
C VAL A 206 -16.82 12.82 4.46
N PHE A 207 -16.08 11.80 4.87
CA PHE A 207 -14.62 11.74 4.64
C PHE A 207 -14.25 11.47 3.18
N SER A 208 -15.14 10.86 2.40
CA SER A 208 -14.98 10.79 0.94
C SER A 208 -15.16 12.19 0.33
N ALA A 209 -16.23 12.90 0.69
CA ALA A 209 -16.50 14.25 0.19
C ALA A 209 -15.38 15.23 0.58
N THR A 210 -14.93 15.22 1.83
CA THR A 210 -13.84 16.08 2.28
C THR A 210 -12.51 15.72 1.61
N SER A 211 -12.21 14.45 1.34
CA SER A 211 -11.02 14.08 0.55
C SER A 211 -11.04 14.69 -0.86
N LEU A 212 -12.22 14.74 -1.49
CA LEU A 212 -12.39 15.38 -2.79
C LEU A 212 -12.28 16.92 -2.68
N LEU A 213 -12.88 17.52 -1.64
CA LEU A 213 -12.81 18.95 -1.40
C LEU A 213 -11.40 19.43 -1.05
N GLU A 214 -10.65 18.69 -0.24
CA GLU A 214 -9.25 18.99 0.09
C GLU A 214 -8.38 18.97 -1.17
N ARG A 215 -8.57 17.97 -2.03
CA ARG A 215 -7.92 17.94 -3.34
C ARG A 215 -8.29 19.17 -4.16
N PHE A 216 -9.58 19.49 -4.26
CA PHE A 216 -10.04 20.65 -5.01
C PHE A 216 -9.40 21.94 -4.48
N ALA A 217 -9.44 22.17 -3.17
CA ALA A 217 -8.86 23.36 -2.54
C ALA A 217 -7.35 23.48 -2.82
N LEU A 218 -6.56 22.43 -2.59
CA LEU A 218 -5.10 22.49 -2.83
C LEU A 218 -4.76 22.69 -4.30
N VAL A 219 -5.53 22.11 -5.22
CA VAL A 219 -5.32 22.29 -6.68
C VAL A 219 -5.72 23.70 -7.11
N SER A 220 -6.86 24.21 -6.66
CA SER A 220 -7.36 25.55 -7.00
C SER A 220 -6.42 26.66 -6.47
N LEU A 221 -5.75 26.41 -5.35
CA LEU A 221 -4.73 27.30 -4.79
C LEU A 221 -3.33 27.10 -5.39
N ASN A 222 -3.15 26.15 -6.31
CA ASN A 222 -1.87 25.76 -6.90
C ASN A 222 -0.78 25.35 -5.88
N VAL A 223 -1.20 24.73 -4.78
CA VAL A 223 -0.34 24.27 -3.67
C VAL A 223 -0.43 22.76 -3.42
N ASN A 224 -0.92 21.99 -4.40
CA ASN A 224 -1.06 20.54 -4.27
C ASN A 224 0.27 19.81 -4.51
N SER A 225 1.00 19.48 -3.43
CA SER A 225 2.20 18.65 -3.48
C SER A 225 1.92 17.21 -3.98
N ALA A 226 2.96 16.54 -4.48
CA ALA A 226 2.95 15.19 -5.02
C ALA A 226 2.62 14.09 -3.98
N ARG A 227 2.59 14.44 -2.69
CA ARG A 227 2.40 13.46 -1.60
C ARG A 227 1.04 12.75 -1.61
N ASP A 228 1.15 11.47 -1.28
CA ASP A 228 0.31 10.62 -0.42
C ASP A 228 -1.08 11.13 -0.01
N HIS A 229 -1.18 11.52 1.26
CA HIS A 229 -2.41 11.49 2.03
C HIS A 229 -2.96 12.89 2.31
N TYR A 230 -4.28 13.03 2.25
CA TYR A 230 -5.00 14.15 2.83
C TYR A 230 -5.34 13.85 4.30
N ILE A 231 -5.72 14.86 5.07
CA ILE A 231 -6.24 14.65 6.44
C ILE A 231 -7.42 13.67 6.40
N SER A 232 -8.34 13.87 5.45
CA SER A 232 -9.50 13.00 5.29
C SER A 232 -9.14 11.59 4.82
N THR A 233 -7.97 11.37 4.22
CA THR A 233 -7.52 10.02 3.84
C THR A 233 -7.34 9.14 5.08
N THR A 234 -6.74 9.68 6.15
CA THR A 234 -6.57 8.98 7.42
C THR A 234 -7.92 8.63 8.04
N LEU A 235 -8.83 9.62 8.11
CA LEU A 235 -10.15 9.47 8.71
C LEU A 235 -11.03 8.50 7.91
N LEU A 236 -10.98 8.57 6.57
CA LEU A 236 -11.67 7.65 5.68
C LEU A 236 -11.14 6.23 5.85
N ALA A 237 -9.81 6.05 5.93
CA ALA A 237 -9.21 4.74 6.13
C ALA A 237 -9.66 4.09 7.45
N ILE A 238 -9.63 4.85 8.56
CA ILE A 238 -10.13 4.40 9.87
C ILE A 238 -11.61 4.01 9.77
N THR A 239 -12.42 4.85 9.13
CA THR A 239 -13.86 4.64 8.99
C THR A 239 -14.18 3.40 8.16
N VAL A 240 -13.50 3.20 7.02
CA VAL A 240 -13.63 2.00 6.17
C VAL A 240 -13.26 0.74 6.97
N PHE A 241 -12.21 0.81 7.78
CA PHE A 241 -11.80 -0.29 8.62
C PHE A 241 -12.87 -0.65 9.66
N LEU A 242 -13.33 0.33 10.44
CA LEU A 242 -14.37 0.14 11.46
C LEU A 242 -15.69 -0.33 10.86
N PHE A 243 -16.09 0.24 9.71
CA PHE A 243 -17.29 -0.17 8.99
C PHE A 243 -17.20 -1.63 8.55
N THR A 244 -16.03 -2.06 8.08
CA THR A 244 -15.78 -3.45 7.68
C THR A 244 -15.89 -4.41 8.87
N LEU A 245 -15.46 -4.03 10.08
CA LEU A 245 -15.61 -4.87 11.27
C LEU A 245 -17.08 -5.15 11.61
N GLN A 246 -17.99 -4.22 11.27
CA GLN A 246 -19.43 -4.35 11.51
C GLN A 246 -20.19 -5.01 10.35
N CYS A 247 -19.46 -5.46 9.32
CA CYS A 247 -20.06 -6.13 8.17
C CYS A 247 -19.79 -7.64 8.23
N HIS A 248 -20.85 -8.43 8.28
CA HIS A 248 -20.79 -9.88 8.07
C HIS A 248 -20.82 -10.18 6.57
N GLY A 249 -19.72 -9.89 5.88
CA GLY A 249 -19.59 -10.20 4.45
C GLY A 249 -19.42 -11.70 4.22
N SER A 250 -20.32 -12.32 3.44
CA SER A 250 -20.33 -13.75 3.14
C SER A 250 -19.67 -14.13 1.81
N ASN A 251 -19.16 -13.15 1.03
CA ASN A 251 -18.57 -13.42 -0.28
C ASN A 251 -17.25 -14.20 -0.16
N LYS A 252 -17.35 -15.53 -0.29
CA LYS A 252 -16.23 -16.47 -0.17
C LYS A 252 -15.14 -16.22 -1.21
N THR A 253 -15.51 -15.85 -2.44
CA THR A 253 -14.56 -15.59 -3.54
C THR A 253 -13.69 -14.38 -3.23
N LEU A 254 -14.30 -13.26 -2.85
CA LEU A 254 -13.57 -12.04 -2.55
C LEU A 254 -12.72 -12.19 -1.28
N ALA A 255 -13.23 -12.93 -0.29
CA ALA A 255 -12.44 -13.32 0.88
C ALA A 255 -11.24 -14.21 0.52
N LEU A 256 -11.40 -15.17 -0.40
CA LEU A 256 -10.29 -16.00 -0.88
C LEU A 256 -9.22 -15.16 -1.57
N ILE A 257 -9.62 -14.24 -2.44
CA ILE A 257 -8.70 -13.32 -3.13
C ILE A 257 -7.89 -12.51 -2.13
N GLY A 258 -8.56 -11.91 -1.15
CA GLY A 258 -7.90 -11.08 -0.15
C GLY A 258 -7.02 -11.85 0.82
N ARG A 259 -7.34 -13.11 1.13
CA ARG A 259 -6.55 -13.96 2.01
C ARG A 259 -5.31 -14.51 1.32
N LYS A 260 -5.47 -14.97 0.08
CA LYS A 260 -4.47 -15.80 -0.63
C LYS A 260 -3.64 -15.00 -1.64
N TYR A 261 -4.25 -14.06 -2.35
CA TYR A 261 -3.64 -13.45 -3.53
C TYR A 261 -3.25 -11.98 -3.35
N SER A 262 -3.80 -11.25 -2.36
CA SER A 262 -3.59 -9.78 -2.23
C SER A 262 -2.13 -9.35 -2.22
N THR A 263 -1.26 -10.09 -1.53
CA THR A 263 0.16 -9.77 -1.41
C THR A 263 0.90 -9.94 -2.74
N TRP A 264 0.73 -11.08 -3.40
CA TRP A 264 1.38 -11.32 -4.69
C TRP A 264 0.75 -10.51 -5.82
N LEU A 265 -0.53 -10.14 -5.69
CA LEU A 265 -1.17 -9.20 -6.61
C LEU A 265 -0.51 -7.82 -6.48
N TYR A 266 -0.28 -7.34 -5.26
CA TYR A 266 0.50 -6.14 -5.00
C TYR A 266 1.94 -6.25 -5.56
N ILE A 267 2.61 -7.41 -5.47
CA ILE A 267 3.98 -7.57 -6.00
C ILE A 267 4.00 -7.62 -7.53
N LEU A 268 3.06 -8.31 -8.19
CA LEU A 268 3.15 -8.60 -9.62
C LEU A 268 2.49 -7.56 -10.52
N HIS A 269 1.50 -6.82 -10.05
CA HIS A 269 0.71 -5.95 -10.92
C HIS A 269 1.55 -4.95 -11.77
N PRO A 270 2.69 -4.38 -11.33
CA PRO A 270 3.49 -3.48 -12.17
C PRO A 270 4.15 -4.17 -13.38
N ILE A 271 4.46 -5.46 -13.26
CA ILE A 271 4.94 -6.26 -14.41
C ILE A 271 3.80 -6.35 -15.44
N PHE A 272 2.58 -6.66 -15.00
CA PHE A 272 1.41 -6.72 -15.89
C PHE A 272 1.05 -5.36 -16.49
N ILE A 273 1.17 -4.26 -15.73
CA ILE A 273 1.01 -2.88 -16.28
C ILE A 273 1.95 -2.68 -17.47
N THR A 274 3.22 -3.05 -17.31
CA THR A 274 4.26 -2.88 -18.33
C THR A 274 3.97 -3.77 -19.55
N CYS A 275 3.77 -5.07 -19.36
CA CYS A 275 3.50 -6.02 -20.44
C CYS A 275 2.25 -5.66 -21.25
N ILE A 276 1.11 -5.43 -20.58
CA ILE A 276 -0.16 -5.15 -21.24
C ILE A 276 -0.12 -3.79 -21.92
N GLY A 277 0.53 -2.79 -21.29
CA GLY A 277 0.77 -1.48 -21.89
C GLY A 277 1.54 -1.57 -23.20
N MET A 278 2.65 -2.31 -23.23
CA MET A 278 3.45 -2.51 -24.45
C MET A 278 2.65 -3.18 -25.57
N VAL A 279 1.87 -4.22 -25.26
CA VAL A 279 1.01 -4.89 -26.24
C VAL A 279 -0.06 -3.94 -26.76
N ALA A 280 -0.74 -3.21 -25.88
CA ALA A 280 -1.78 -2.26 -26.25
C ALA A 280 -1.27 -1.12 -27.14
N HIS A 281 -0.03 -0.66 -26.91
CA HIS A 281 0.64 0.29 -27.79
C HIS A 281 0.95 -0.31 -29.16
N LYS A 282 1.53 -1.51 -29.20
CA LYS A 282 1.90 -2.18 -30.46
C LYS A 282 0.70 -2.51 -31.35
N VAL A 283 -0.44 -2.83 -30.75
CA VAL A 283 -1.70 -3.13 -31.45
C VAL A 283 -2.52 -1.86 -31.75
N GLY A 284 -2.10 -0.68 -31.27
CA GLY A 284 -2.77 0.59 -31.54
C GLY A 284 -4.06 0.82 -30.72
N VAL A 285 -4.31 0.04 -29.68
CA VAL A 285 -5.53 0.11 -28.84
C VAL A 285 -5.32 0.80 -27.49
N TYR A 286 -4.13 1.38 -27.26
CA TYR A 286 -3.79 2.04 -25.99
C TYR A 286 -4.79 3.14 -25.57
N GLY A 287 -5.34 3.85 -26.55
CA GLY A 287 -6.35 4.91 -26.32
C GLY A 287 -7.62 4.42 -25.61
N ILE A 288 -8.04 3.18 -25.88
CA ILE A 288 -9.18 2.53 -25.21
C ILE A 288 -8.70 1.85 -23.93
N TYR A 289 -7.57 1.15 -24.00
CA TYR A 289 -6.98 0.42 -22.87
C TYR A 289 -6.85 1.29 -21.62
N LYS A 290 -6.35 2.52 -21.73
CA LYS A 290 -6.14 3.41 -20.57
C LYS A 290 -7.39 3.63 -19.71
N PHE A 291 -8.61 3.51 -20.26
CA PHE A 291 -9.87 3.67 -19.51
C PHE A 291 -10.28 2.41 -18.74
N ILE A 292 -9.77 1.24 -19.13
CA ILE A 292 -10.07 -0.06 -18.51
C ILE A 292 -8.84 -0.71 -17.87
N ALA A 293 -7.68 -0.07 -17.99
CA ALA A 293 -6.38 -0.61 -17.60
C ALA A 293 -6.32 -1.13 -16.16
N PRO A 294 -6.81 -0.42 -15.12
CA PRO A 294 -6.80 -0.98 -13.76
C PRO A 294 -7.57 -2.30 -13.63
N ILE A 295 -8.70 -2.42 -14.33
CA ILE A 295 -9.54 -3.63 -14.29
C ILE A 295 -8.82 -4.77 -15.01
N VAL A 296 -8.30 -4.51 -16.22
CA VAL A 296 -7.58 -5.50 -17.02
C VAL A 296 -6.34 -6.00 -16.29
N VAL A 297 -5.53 -5.10 -15.74
CA VAL A 297 -4.31 -5.44 -14.97
C VAL A 297 -4.66 -6.26 -13.73
N TYR A 298 -5.69 -5.88 -12.97
CA TYR A 298 -6.10 -6.62 -11.78
C TYR A 298 -6.55 -8.04 -12.12
N ILE A 299 -7.44 -8.19 -13.12
CA ILE A 299 -7.98 -9.49 -13.52
C ILE A 299 -6.89 -10.38 -14.08
N THR A 300 -6.04 -9.87 -14.98
CA THR A 300 -4.95 -10.66 -15.59
C THR A 300 -3.93 -11.12 -14.55
N THR A 301 -3.53 -10.24 -13.63
CA THR A 301 -2.63 -10.59 -12.52
C THR A 301 -3.27 -11.65 -11.63
N LEU A 302 -4.56 -11.53 -11.32
CA LEU A 302 -5.29 -12.50 -10.49
C LEU A 302 -5.41 -13.86 -11.17
N ILE A 303 -5.75 -13.90 -12.45
CA ILE A 303 -5.85 -15.15 -13.24
C ILE A 303 -4.48 -15.84 -13.26
N PHE A 304 -3.40 -15.10 -13.52
CA PHE A 304 -2.05 -15.64 -13.49
C PHE A 304 -1.73 -16.27 -12.13
N LEU A 305 -2.04 -15.59 -11.03
CA LEU A 305 -1.82 -16.13 -9.68
C LEU A 305 -2.62 -17.40 -9.41
N MET A 306 -3.88 -17.46 -9.87
CA MET A 306 -4.71 -18.66 -9.73
C MET A 306 -4.17 -19.83 -10.55
N ILE A 307 -3.61 -19.59 -11.74
CA ILE A 307 -2.98 -20.61 -12.57
C ILE A 307 -1.71 -21.14 -11.88
N VAL A 308 -0.82 -20.25 -11.44
CA VAL A 308 0.42 -20.63 -10.74
C VAL A 308 0.12 -21.45 -9.48
N ASP A 309 -0.91 -21.06 -8.74
CA ASP A 309 -1.34 -21.79 -7.55
C ASP A 309 -1.86 -23.20 -7.88
N LYS A 310 -2.68 -23.34 -8.93
CA LYS A 310 -3.15 -24.66 -9.41
C LYS A 310 -1.98 -25.54 -9.84
N ILE A 311 -1.01 -25.00 -10.57
CA ILE A 311 0.18 -25.76 -11.03
C ILE A 311 1.01 -26.23 -9.83
N LYS A 312 1.23 -25.36 -8.83
CA LYS A 312 1.96 -25.73 -7.60
C LYS A 312 1.25 -26.85 -6.84
N MET A 313 -0.08 -26.82 -6.77
CA MET A 313 -0.85 -27.88 -6.11
C MET A 313 -0.74 -29.21 -6.88
N ALA A 314 -0.81 -29.20 -8.21
CA ALA A 314 -0.63 -30.40 -9.02
C ALA A 314 0.77 -31.01 -8.83
N ALA A 315 1.83 -30.18 -8.87
CA ALA A 315 3.21 -30.63 -8.70
C ALA A 315 3.55 -31.18 -7.29
N VAL A 316 2.70 -30.90 -6.28
CA VAL A 316 2.82 -31.46 -4.93
C VAL A 316 2.04 -32.76 -4.78
N ILE A 317 0.96 -32.95 -5.56
CA ILE A 317 0.18 -34.20 -5.57
C ILE A 317 0.93 -35.29 -6.34
N ASP A 318 1.74 -34.91 -7.34
CA ASP A 318 2.57 -35.83 -8.13
C ASP A 318 3.92 -36.21 -7.44
N ARG A 319 4.12 -35.83 -6.17
CA ARG A 319 5.30 -36.18 -5.35
C ARG A 319 4.90 -36.99 -4.13
#